data_AF-A0A350W3Z2-F1
#
_entry.id   AF-A0A350W3Z2-F1
#
_cell.length_a   1.000
_cell.length_b   1.000
_cell.length_c   1.000
_cell.angle_alpha   90.00
_cell.angle_beta   90.00
_cell.angle_gamma   90.00
#
_symmetry.space_group_name_H-M   'P 1'
#
loop_
_entity.id
_entity.type
_entity.pdbx_description
1 polymer ?
#
loop_
_entity_poly.entity_id
_entity_poly.type
_entity_poly.pdbx_seq_one_letter_code
_entity_poly.pdbx_strand_id
1 'polypeptide(L)'
;MIDTLVRYKEKGSYSGKAENNPEFLLKNILEKLNLTFEKGDLTELLKNEKVAKRTMDFIIPNKKKPKIIIESSFLVTTSSGQGDKSKTEGNINGLIKKYYPKAKFIGFVDGIGWYVRKGDLQRMVSAYDDVFTFHKSELERFEKFLLKAIIL
;
A
#
# COMPACT_ATOMS: atom_id res chain seq x y z
N MET A 1 17.19 15.53 -17.51
CA MET A 1 17.11 14.82 -18.80
C MET A 1 17.53 13.35 -18.67
N ILE A 2 18.66 13.07 -18.00
CA ILE A 2 19.11 11.70 -17.68
C ILE A 2 18.10 10.95 -16.80
N ASP A 3 17.57 11.59 -15.75
CA ASP A 3 16.60 10.94 -14.83
C ASP A 3 15.31 10.49 -15.52
N THR A 4 14.85 11.24 -16.51
CA THR A 4 13.68 10.87 -17.31
C THR A 4 13.98 9.61 -18.13
N LEU A 5 15.13 9.55 -18.79
CA LEU A 5 15.54 8.38 -19.58
C LEU A 5 15.72 7.13 -18.70
N VAL A 6 16.28 7.29 -17.49
CA VAL A 6 16.38 6.20 -16.50
C VAL A 6 15.00 5.69 -16.10
N ARG A 7 14.06 6.58 -15.77
CA ARG A 7 12.68 6.20 -15.41
C ARG A 7 11.96 5.44 -16.53
N TYR A 8 12.11 5.86 -17.78
CA TYR A 8 11.48 5.18 -18.92
C TYR A 8 12.11 3.81 -19.20
N LYS A 9 13.45 3.70 -19.08
CA LYS A 9 14.17 2.42 -19.18
C LYS A 9 13.74 1.44 -18.08
N GLU A 10 13.65 1.92 -16.84
CA GLU A 10 13.20 1.13 -15.70
C GLU A 10 11.73 0.72 -15.85
N LYS A 11 10.84 1.65 -16.25
CA LYS A 11 9.41 1.39 -16.46
C LYS A 11 9.14 0.19 -17.36
N GLY A 12 9.89 0.04 -18.46
CA GLY A 12 9.79 -1.14 -19.35
C GLY A 12 10.40 -2.42 -18.78
N SER A 13 11.38 -2.31 -17.88
CA SER A 13 12.05 -3.45 -17.25
C SER A 13 11.30 -4.01 -16.04
N TYR A 14 10.53 -3.20 -15.31
CA TYR A 14 9.72 -3.62 -14.16
C TYR A 14 8.39 -4.26 -14.58
N SER A 15 7.80 -3.86 -15.73
CA SER A 15 6.52 -4.38 -16.21
C SER A 15 6.54 -5.85 -16.68
N GLY A 16 7.72 -6.46 -16.84
CA GLY A 16 7.88 -7.78 -17.47
C GLY A 16 8.27 -8.94 -16.56
N LYS A 17 8.51 -8.74 -15.25
CA LYS A 17 8.96 -9.81 -14.34
C LYS A 17 8.16 -9.83 -13.04
N ALA A 18 7.46 -10.93 -12.78
CA ALA A 18 6.65 -11.14 -11.57
C ALA A 18 7.46 -10.98 -10.26
N GLU A 19 8.77 -11.25 -10.30
CA GLU A 19 9.71 -11.12 -9.18
C GLU A 19 10.03 -9.66 -8.79
N ASN A 20 9.78 -8.71 -9.69
CA ASN A 20 9.98 -7.27 -9.45
C ASN A 20 8.70 -6.56 -9.01
N ASN A 21 7.63 -7.30 -8.72
CA ASN A 21 6.38 -6.74 -8.24
C ASN A 21 6.45 -6.52 -6.71
N PRO A 22 6.32 -5.28 -6.21
CA PRO A 22 6.12 -4.97 -4.80
C PRO A 22 5.17 -5.89 -4.05
N GLU A 23 4.04 -6.25 -4.68
CA GLU A 23 3.07 -7.15 -4.07
C GLU A 23 3.61 -8.56 -3.89
N PHE A 24 4.46 -9.05 -4.81
CA PHE A 24 5.08 -10.37 -4.67
C PHE A 24 6.05 -10.41 -3.48
N LEU A 25 6.84 -9.34 -3.31
CA LEU A 25 7.72 -9.21 -2.15
C LEU A 25 6.94 -9.21 -0.83
N LEU A 26 5.88 -8.39 -0.75
CA LEU A 26 5.02 -8.33 0.43
C LEU A 26 4.36 -9.68 0.70
N LYS A 27 3.83 -10.33 -0.34
CA LYS A 27 3.24 -11.67 -0.25
C LYS A 27 4.23 -12.67 0.36
N ASN A 28 5.47 -12.71 -0.12
CA ASN A 28 6.49 -13.63 0.40
C ASN A 28 6.80 -13.37 1.88
N ILE A 29 6.80 -12.11 2.33
CA ILE A 29 6.96 -11.76 3.75
C ILE A 29 5.78 -12.31 4.57
N LEU A 30 4.54 -12.11 4.10
CA LEU A 30 3.35 -12.60 4.79
C LEU A 30 3.34 -14.14 4.88
N GLU A 31 3.69 -14.83 3.79
CA GLU A 31 3.78 -16.29 3.73
C GLU A 31 4.90 -16.83 4.63
N LYS A 32 6.08 -16.20 4.62
CA LYS A 32 7.20 -16.54 5.52
C LYS A 32 6.80 -16.44 7.00
N LEU A 33 5.95 -15.48 7.34
CA LEU A 33 5.43 -15.28 8.70
C LEU A 33 4.18 -16.13 9.00
N ASN A 34 3.76 -17.00 8.08
CA ASN A 34 2.55 -17.84 8.18
C ASN A 34 1.28 -17.03 8.48
N LEU A 35 1.17 -15.82 7.91
CA LEU A 35 0.00 -14.97 8.08
C LEU A 35 -1.04 -15.28 7.01
N THR A 36 -2.29 -15.43 7.43
CA THR A 36 -3.42 -15.46 6.50
C THR A 36 -3.72 -14.06 5.98
N PHE A 37 -4.10 -13.96 4.71
CA PHE A 37 -4.49 -12.69 4.11
C PHE A 37 -5.45 -12.91 2.94
N GLU A 38 -6.22 -11.87 2.63
CA GLU A 38 -7.10 -11.80 1.47
C GLU A 38 -6.78 -10.56 0.63
N LYS A 39 -7.19 -10.56 -0.64
CA LYS A 39 -7.16 -9.37 -1.52
C LYS A 39 -8.58 -8.95 -1.91
N GLY A 40 -8.80 -7.69 -2.24
CA GLY A 40 -10.05 -7.21 -2.82
C GLY A 40 -10.82 -6.22 -1.95
N ASP A 41 -12.12 -6.10 -2.19
CA ASP A 41 -12.95 -5.11 -1.49
C ASP A 41 -13.23 -5.50 -0.03
N LEU A 42 -13.23 -4.50 0.86
CA LEU A 42 -13.62 -4.65 2.26
C LEU A 42 -15.14 -4.79 2.39
N THR A 43 -15.62 -5.86 3.02
CA THR A 43 -17.05 -6.26 3.01
C THR A 43 -18.00 -5.19 3.54
N GLU A 44 -17.74 -4.65 4.73
CA GLU A 44 -18.59 -3.61 5.34
C GLU A 44 -18.50 -2.26 4.60
N LEU A 45 -17.35 -1.92 4.04
CA LEU A 45 -17.20 -0.72 3.24
C LEU A 45 -18.04 -0.84 1.95
N LEU A 46 -17.93 -1.97 1.24
CA LEU A 46 -18.70 -2.22 0.02
C LEU A 46 -20.22 -2.16 0.24
N LYS A 47 -20.69 -2.67 1.40
CA LYS A 47 -22.11 -2.64 1.77
C LYS A 47 -22.63 -1.22 2.01
N ASN A 48 -21.85 -0.40 2.71
CA ASN A 48 -22.30 0.91 3.20
C ASN A 48 -21.91 2.08 2.27
N GLU A 49 -20.87 1.93 1.45
CA GLU A 49 -20.29 2.99 0.63
C GLU A 49 -20.12 2.54 -0.83
N LYS A 50 -21.24 2.32 -1.53
CA LYS A 50 -21.27 1.73 -2.89
C LYS A 50 -20.46 2.50 -3.95
N VAL A 51 -20.20 3.79 -3.72
CA VAL A 51 -19.46 4.68 -4.64
C VAL A 51 -17.95 4.67 -4.35
N ALA A 52 -17.53 4.42 -3.10
CA ALA A 52 -16.14 4.45 -2.68
C ALA A 52 -15.47 3.06 -2.83
N LYS A 53 -15.63 2.41 -3.98
CA LYS A 53 -15.03 1.10 -4.23
C LYS A 53 -13.51 1.21 -4.31
N ARG A 54 -12.83 0.41 -3.49
CA ARG A 54 -11.38 0.26 -3.52
C ARG A 54 -11.01 -1.19 -3.22
N THR A 55 -10.43 -1.83 -4.23
CA THR A 55 -9.77 -3.13 -4.13
C THR A 55 -8.50 -2.93 -3.31
N MET A 56 -8.38 -3.66 -2.20
CA MET A 56 -7.18 -3.61 -1.36
C MET A 56 -6.16 -4.69 -1.75
N ASP A 57 -4.88 -4.35 -1.70
CA ASP A 57 -3.78 -5.26 -2.09
C ASP A 57 -3.61 -6.41 -1.09
N PHE A 58 -3.64 -6.12 0.21
CA PHE A 58 -3.61 -7.15 1.26
C PHE A 58 -4.46 -6.77 2.47
N ILE A 59 -5.20 -7.76 2.97
CA ILE A 59 -6.10 -7.63 4.12
C ILE A 59 -5.82 -8.77 5.07
N ILE A 60 -5.31 -8.46 6.25
CA ILE A 60 -4.83 -9.43 7.23
C ILE A 60 -5.72 -9.39 8.47
N PRO A 61 -6.25 -10.51 8.98
CA PRO A 61 -6.17 -11.84 8.37
C PRO A 61 -7.17 -12.07 7.23
N ASN A 62 -8.27 -11.32 7.20
CA ASN A 62 -9.37 -11.47 6.23
C ASN A 62 -10.25 -10.20 6.17
N LYS A 63 -11.15 -10.13 5.18
CA LYS A 63 -12.08 -9.02 4.96
C LYS A 63 -13.13 -8.81 6.04
N LYS A 64 -13.49 -9.86 6.80
CA LYS A 64 -14.56 -9.79 7.81
C LYS A 64 -14.10 -9.08 9.07
N LYS A 65 -12.87 -9.34 9.51
CA LYS A 65 -12.28 -8.74 10.71
C LYS A 65 -10.82 -8.37 10.46
N PRO A 66 -10.55 -7.38 9.59
CA PRO A 66 -9.20 -6.96 9.31
C PRO A 66 -8.55 -6.37 10.57
N LYS A 67 -7.30 -6.76 10.82
CA LYS A 67 -6.37 -6.12 11.75
C LYS A 67 -5.44 -5.15 11.02
N ILE A 68 -5.00 -5.50 9.82
CA ILE A 68 -4.10 -4.69 9.00
C ILE A 68 -4.60 -4.71 7.56
N ILE A 69 -4.61 -3.54 6.92
CA ILE A 69 -4.95 -3.35 5.52
C ILE A 69 -3.75 -2.64 4.87
N ILE A 70 -3.23 -3.19 3.78
CA ILE A 70 -2.01 -2.69 3.13
C ILE A 70 -2.33 -2.27 1.71
N GLU A 71 -1.82 -1.11 1.33
CA GLU A 71 -1.79 -0.62 -0.05
C GLU A 71 -0.36 -0.34 -0.51
N SER A 72 -0.04 -0.81 -1.71
CA SER A 72 1.25 -0.60 -2.35
C SER A 72 1.16 0.47 -3.44
N SER A 73 2.13 1.37 -3.45
CA SER A 73 2.25 2.43 -4.44
C SER A 73 3.66 2.43 -5.02
N PHE A 74 3.75 2.01 -6.29
CA PHE A 74 5.01 1.90 -7.01
C PHE A 74 4.96 2.61 -8.36
N LEU A 75 6.07 3.27 -8.67
CA LEU A 75 6.64 3.99 -9.82
C LEU A 75 5.86 4.19 -11.12
N VAL A 76 4.82 3.42 -11.41
CA VAL A 76 4.08 3.43 -12.67
C VAL A 76 2.77 4.21 -12.54
N THR A 77 2.83 5.44 -12.02
CA THR A 77 1.69 6.37 -12.09
C THR A 77 2.10 7.69 -12.72
N THR A 78 1.28 8.18 -13.64
CA THR A 78 1.44 9.53 -14.20
C THR A 78 1.36 10.57 -13.08
N SER A 79 1.92 11.76 -13.32
CA SER A 79 1.83 12.90 -12.40
C SER A 79 0.41 13.16 -11.88
N SER A 80 -0.61 13.09 -12.75
CA SER A 80 -2.02 13.19 -12.34
C SER A 80 -2.46 12.01 -11.47
N GLY A 81 -2.12 10.79 -11.88
CA GLY A 81 -2.45 9.57 -11.13
C GLY A 81 -1.86 9.52 -9.72
N GLN A 82 -0.66 10.08 -9.50
CA GLN A 82 -0.08 10.20 -8.15
C GLN A 82 -0.91 11.11 -7.24
N GLY A 83 -1.36 12.26 -7.77
CA GLY A 83 -2.22 13.19 -7.05
C GLY A 83 -3.57 12.56 -6.69
N ASP A 84 -4.24 11.94 -7.67
CA ASP A 84 -5.54 11.30 -7.48
C ASP A 84 -5.46 10.11 -6.52
N LYS A 85 -4.36 9.33 -6.59
CA LYS A 85 -4.11 8.26 -5.62
C LYS A 85 -4.01 8.81 -4.21
N SER A 86 -3.18 9.83 -3.96
CA SER A 86 -3.02 10.41 -2.62
C SER A 86 -4.34 10.90 -1.99
N LYS A 87 -5.25 11.47 -2.80
CA LYS A 87 -6.60 11.86 -2.35
C LYS A 87 -7.48 10.65 -2.06
N THR A 88 -7.43 9.64 -2.93
CA THR A 88 -8.18 8.40 -2.77
C THR A 88 -7.81 7.70 -1.46
N GLU A 89 -6.52 7.55 -1.18
CA GLU A 89 -6.07 6.90 0.06
C GLU A 89 -6.48 7.68 1.30
N GLY A 90 -6.45 9.02 1.26
CA GLY A 90 -6.95 9.85 2.35
C GLY A 90 -8.45 9.63 2.63
N ASN A 91 -9.27 9.54 1.58
CA ASN A 91 -10.70 9.24 1.73
C ASN A 91 -10.92 7.82 2.28
N ILE A 92 -10.20 6.83 1.74
CA ILE A 92 -10.27 5.45 2.19
C ILE A 92 -9.88 5.30 3.66
N ASN A 93 -8.87 6.03 4.14
CA ASN A 93 -8.52 6.04 5.56
C ASN A 93 -9.71 6.47 6.44
N GLY A 94 -10.43 7.52 6.04
CA GLY A 94 -11.63 7.96 6.75
C GLY A 94 -12.69 6.87 6.85
N LEU A 95 -12.91 6.12 5.76
CA LEU A 95 -13.84 4.99 5.73
C LEU A 95 -13.35 3.80 6.56
N ILE A 96 -12.06 3.46 6.48
CA ILE A 96 -11.46 2.40 7.30
C ILE A 96 -11.61 2.73 8.78
N LYS A 97 -11.32 3.96 9.20
CA LYS A 97 -11.52 4.40 10.60
C LYS A 97 -12.97 4.32 11.05
N LYS A 98 -13.92 4.58 10.15
CA LYS A 98 -15.37 4.51 10.43
C LYS A 98 -15.86 3.07 10.59
N TYR A 99 -15.52 2.18 9.66
CA TYR A 99 -16.08 0.81 9.60
C TYR A 99 -15.20 -0.26 10.23
N TYR A 100 -13.90 -0.01 10.33
CA TYR A 100 -12.88 -0.89 10.89
C TYR A 100 -11.94 -0.14 11.84
N PRO A 101 -12.45 0.49 12.92
CA PRO A 101 -11.67 1.38 13.79
C PRO A 101 -10.46 0.71 14.48
N LYS A 102 -10.43 -0.62 14.51
CA LYS A 102 -9.33 -1.41 15.09
C LYS A 102 -8.29 -1.83 14.05
N ALA A 103 -8.58 -1.68 12.76
CA ALA A 103 -7.64 -2.02 11.70
C ALA A 103 -6.60 -0.90 11.54
N LYS A 104 -5.36 -1.27 11.21
CA LYS A 104 -4.30 -0.35 10.81
C LYS A 104 -4.24 -0.26 9.30
N PHE A 105 -4.23 0.95 8.77
CA PHE A 105 -4.08 1.19 7.34
C PHE A 105 -2.62 1.53 7.03
N ILE A 106 -1.97 0.70 6.22
CA ILE A 106 -0.52 0.72 6.01
C ILE A 106 -0.20 1.00 4.54
N GLY A 107 0.68 1.96 4.30
CA GLY A 107 1.12 2.31 2.96
C GLY A 107 2.52 1.80 2.65
N PHE A 108 2.74 1.29 1.45
CA PHE A 108 4.08 1.10 0.89
C PHE A 108 4.32 2.10 -0.23
N VAL A 109 5.40 2.88 -0.13
CA VAL A 109 5.79 3.87 -1.13
C VAL A 109 7.24 3.68 -1.56
N ASP A 110 7.49 3.82 -2.86
CA ASP A 110 8.84 3.73 -3.44
C ASP A 110 9.73 4.96 -3.16
N GLY A 111 9.13 6.09 -2.74
CA GLY A 111 9.79 7.35 -2.43
C GLY A 111 10.34 8.08 -3.66
N ILE A 112 11.18 7.43 -4.47
CA ILE A 112 11.83 8.03 -5.63
C ILE A 112 10.82 8.47 -6.71
N GLY A 113 9.71 7.74 -6.85
CA GLY A 113 8.61 8.10 -7.74
C GLY A 113 7.97 9.45 -7.38
N TRP A 114 8.15 9.89 -6.14
CA TRP A 114 7.52 11.07 -5.56
C TRP A 114 8.47 12.25 -5.32
N TYR A 115 9.75 12.11 -5.65
CA TYR A 115 10.79 13.10 -5.35
C TYR A 115 10.45 14.53 -5.81
N VAL A 116 9.86 14.68 -7.00
CA VAL A 116 9.46 15.97 -7.59
C VAL A 116 8.05 16.41 -7.17
N ARG A 117 7.34 15.61 -6.36
CA ARG A 117 5.96 15.85 -5.90
C ARG A 117 5.84 15.76 -4.39
N LYS A 118 6.70 16.51 -3.69
CA LYS A 118 6.80 16.49 -2.21
C LYS A 118 5.45 16.69 -1.50
N GLY A 119 4.58 17.57 -2.02
CA GLY A 119 3.25 17.80 -1.43
C GLY A 119 2.29 16.62 -1.59
N ASP A 120 2.32 15.92 -2.73
CA ASP A 120 1.52 14.71 -2.91
C ASP A 120 2.08 13.54 -2.11
N LEU A 121 3.40 13.45 -1.97
CA LEU A 121 4.03 12.48 -1.08
C LEU A 121 3.59 12.72 0.37
N GLN A 122 3.59 13.96 0.83
CA GLN A 122 3.16 14.30 2.18
C GLN A 122 1.70 13.91 2.42
N ARG A 123 0.81 14.15 1.44
CA ARG A 123 -0.58 13.68 1.51
C ARG A 123 -0.67 12.16 1.54
N MET A 124 0.07 11.49 0.66
CA MET A 124 0.12 10.03 0.60
C MET A 124 0.58 9.46 1.94
N VAL A 125 1.66 9.98 2.51
CA VAL A 125 2.19 9.50 3.79
C VAL A 125 1.20 9.74 4.93
N SER A 126 0.57 10.92 4.95
CA SER A 126 -0.45 11.27 5.96
C SER A 126 -1.74 10.47 5.84
N ALA A 127 -1.97 9.79 4.71
CA ALA A 127 -3.17 8.98 4.50
C ALA A 127 -3.13 7.66 5.28
N TYR A 128 -1.95 7.20 5.70
CA TYR A 128 -1.79 5.92 6.37
C TYR A 128 -1.50 6.10 7.85
N ASP A 129 -1.73 5.04 8.64
CA ASP A 129 -1.33 5.00 10.05
C ASP A 129 0.18 4.76 10.21
N ASP A 130 0.82 4.07 9.26
CA ASP A 130 2.26 3.93 9.12
C ASP A 130 2.61 3.69 7.64
N VAL A 131 3.83 4.04 7.26
CA VAL A 131 4.31 3.97 5.89
C VAL A 131 5.69 3.34 5.83
N PHE A 132 5.84 2.37 4.94
CA PHE A 132 7.08 1.67 4.70
C PHE A 132 7.58 1.93 3.28
N THR A 133 8.87 1.68 3.07
CA THR A 133 9.45 1.62 1.72
C THR A 133 9.95 0.22 1.42
N PHE A 134 10.34 -0.02 0.18
CA PHE A 134 10.95 -1.29 -0.23
C PHE A 134 12.45 -1.38 0.10
N HIS A 135 12.99 -0.40 0.83
CA HIS A 135 14.35 -0.47 1.35
C HIS A 135 14.46 -1.60 2.40
N LYS A 136 15.57 -2.34 2.39
CA LYS A 136 15.77 -3.52 3.26
C LYS A 136 15.46 -3.25 4.73
N SER A 137 15.93 -2.12 5.27
CA SER A 137 15.68 -1.75 6.67
C SER A 137 14.20 -1.51 6.98
N GLU A 138 13.44 -0.99 6.03
CA GLU A 138 12.00 -0.77 6.18
C GLU A 138 11.22 -2.08 6.07
N LEU A 139 11.68 -3.03 5.24
CA LEU A 139 11.12 -4.38 5.21
C LEU A 139 11.34 -5.12 6.54
N GLU A 140 12.53 -4.99 7.13
CA GLU A 140 12.83 -5.53 8.46
C GLU A 140 11.97 -4.86 9.55
N ARG A 141 11.74 -3.55 9.44
CA ARG A 141 10.82 -2.81 10.33
C ARG A 141 9.38 -3.31 10.15
N PHE A 142 8.97 -3.57 8.93
CA PHE A 142 7.64 -4.09 8.61
C PHE A 142 7.42 -5.50 9.18
N GLU A 143 8.39 -6.41 9.05
CA GLU A 143 8.31 -7.74 9.67
C GLU A 143 8.09 -7.63 11.19
N LYS A 144 8.86 -6.75 11.87
CA LYS A 144 8.69 -6.49 13.32
C LYS A 144 7.32 -5.89 13.65
N PHE A 145 6.83 -4.98 12.82
CA PHE A 145 5.51 -4.39 12.97
C PHE A 145 4.41 -5.47 12.88
N LEU A 146 4.47 -6.36 11.89
CA LEU A 146 3.49 -7.44 11.71
C LEU A 146 3.45 -8.38 12.92
N LEU A 147 4.62 -8.81 13.39
CA LEU A 147 4.73 -9.68 14.56
C LEU A 147 4.09 -9.03 15.79
N LYS A 148 4.37 -7.75 16.05
CA LYS A 148 3.81 -7.01 17.18
C LYS A 148 2.29 -6.81 17.07
N ALA A 149 1.80 -6.51 15.87
CA ALA A 149 0.38 -6.18 15.66
C ALA A 149 -0.55 -7.40 15.63
N ILE A 150 -0.01 -8.61 15.41
CA ILE A 150 -0.80 -9.82 15.23
C ILE A 150 -0.71 -10.77 16.44
N ILE A 151 0.47 -10.84 17.09
CA ILE A 151 0.77 -11.78 18.18
C ILE A 151 0.39 -11.22 19.57
N LEU A 152 0.23 -9.90 19.71
CA LEU A 152 -0.38 -9.24 20.87
C LEU A 152 -1.88 -8.99 20.64
#